data_AF-A0A8K0D934-F1
#
_entry.id   AF-A0A8K0D934-F1
#
_cell.length_a   1.000
_cell.length_b   1.000
_cell.length_c   1.000
_cell.angle_alpha   90.00
_cell.angle_beta   90.00
_cell.angle_gamma   90.00
#
_symmetry.space_group_name_H-M   'P 1'
#
loop_
_entity.id
_entity.type
_entity.pdbx_description
1 polymer ?
#
loop_
_entity_poly.entity_id
_entity_poly.type
_entity_poly.pdbx_seq_one_letter_code
_entity_poly.pdbx_strand_id
1 'polypeptide(L)'
;MLSSIRWEIIFNIPDVNVDDIVNPNVTVPREYENLEPDVGEFKFAPVVENDIIRVLNKIKSNPAGIDDINIKMIRYCCSVLIPFLTHLINFCLENEVVPDD
;
A
#
# COMPACT_ATOMS: atom_id res chain seq x y z
N MET A 1 19.08 -6.23 15.36
CA MET A 1 18.81 -5.24 16.42
C MET A 1 18.49 -3.94 15.72
N LEU A 2 17.30 -3.38 15.99
CA LEU A 2 16.79 -2.07 15.55
C LEU A 2 16.48 -1.96 14.04
N SER A 3 15.22 -2.05 13.58
CA SER A 3 14.12 -1.10 13.82
C SER A 3 14.54 0.34 13.60
N SER A 4 14.25 0.90 12.43
CA SER A 4 13.86 2.31 12.29
C SER A 4 13.66 2.58 10.80
N ILE A 5 12.42 2.86 10.38
CA ILE A 5 11.95 4.23 10.06
C ILE A 5 12.56 4.67 8.73
N ARG A 6 11.83 5.09 7.71
CA ARG A 6 10.40 5.29 7.48
C ARG A 6 10.39 5.72 6.01
N TRP A 7 9.53 5.09 5.22
CA TRP A 7 9.40 5.34 3.80
C TRP A 7 9.27 6.83 3.54
N GLU A 8 10.15 7.31 2.68
CA GLU A 8 10.12 8.60 2.00
C GLU A 8 8.72 8.82 1.42
N ILE A 9 7.92 9.60 2.13
CA ILE A 9 6.89 10.41 1.49
C ILE A 9 7.62 11.68 1.15
N ILE A 10 8.02 11.78 -0.12
CA ILE A 10 8.52 13.02 -0.73
C ILE A 10 7.35 14.01 -0.67
N PHE A 11 7.24 14.72 0.45
CA PHE A 11 6.61 16.03 0.44
C PHE A 11 7.54 16.92 -0.37
N ASN A 12 7.01 17.50 -1.44
CA ASN A 12 7.62 18.60 -2.16
C ASN A 12 7.62 19.84 -1.24
N ILE A 13 8.47 19.81 -0.22
CA ILE A 13 8.74 20.97 0.64
C ILE A 13 9.89 21.72 -0.04
N PRO A 14 9.72 23.00 -0.43
CA PRO A 14 10.83 23.79 -0.93
C PRO A 14 11.92 23.84 0.14
N ASP A 15 13.18 23.62 -0.25
CA ASP A 15 14.38 23.52 0.61
C ASP A 15 14.30 24.38 1.89
N VAL A 16 13.86 23.77 2.99
CA VAL A 16 13.91 24.41 4.31
C VAL A 16 15.31 24.16 4.86
N ASN A 17 16.10 25.23 4.92
CA ASN A 17 17.41 25.20 5.54
C ASN A 17 17.26 24.84 7.02
N VAL A 18 17.89 23.73 7.43
CA VAL A 18 17.72 23.12 8.76
C VAL A 18 18.30 23.98 9.87
N ASP A 19 19.17 24.94 9.53
CA ASP A 19 19.78 25.88 10.48
C ASP A 19 18.82 27.01 10.94
N ASP A 20 17.66 27.18 10.28
CA ASP A 20 16.66 28.19 10.66
C ASP A 20 15.69 27.72 11.76
N ILE A 21 15.81 26.48 12.24
CA ILE A 21 14.79 25.81 13.08
C ILE A 21 14.89 26.16 14.59
N VAL A 22 15.86 26.96 15.04
CA VAL A 22 15.90 27.35 16.47
C VAL A 22 16.02 28.86 16.64
N ASN A 23 14.94 29.57 16.31
CA ASN A 23 14.67 30.87 16.90
C ASN A 23 13.36 30.80 17.72
N PRO A 24 13.42 30.82 19.06
CA PRO A 24 12.23 30.72 19.92
C PRO A 24 11.26 31.90 19.82
N ASN A 25 11.58 32.94 19.03
CA ASN A 25 10.72 34.11 18.82
C ASN A 25 10.03 34.13 17.45
N VAL A 26 10.12 33.06 16.65
CA VAL A 26 9.33 32.96 15.42
C VAL A 26 7.90 32.59 15.81
N THR A 27 7.07 33.62 15.99
CA THR A 27 5.63 33.46 16.02
C THR A 27 5.22 32.89 14.68
N VAL A 28 4.83 31.61 14.62
CA VAL A 28 4.19 31.03 13.44
C VAL A 28 3.06 31.95 12.99
N PRO A 29 3.08 32.51 11.76
CA PRO A 29 1.96 33.31 11.26
C PRO A 29 0.62 32.59 11.47
N ARG A 30 -0.40 33.31 11.93
CA ARG A 30 -1.74 32.75 12.26
C ARG A 30 -2.47 32.13 11.06
N GLU A 31 -1.92 32.25 9.85
CA GLU A 31 -2.52 31.78 8.60
C GLU A 31 -2.58 30.25 8.49
N TYR A 32 -1.86 29.51 9.35
CA TYR A 32 -1.87 28.04 9.34
C TYR A 32 -2.71 27.41 10.47
N GLU A 33 -3.33 28.21 11.33
CA GLU A 33 -4.12 27.68 12.46
C GLU A 33 -5.41 26.98 12.03
N ASN A 34 -5.84 27.13 10.77
CA ASN A 34 -7.13 26.62 10.26
C ASN A 34 -7.01 25.81 8.96
N LEU A 35 -5.82 25.33 8.59
CA LEU A 35 -5.71 24.39 7.48
C LEU A 35 -6.13 23.01 7.99
N GLU A 36 -7.40 22.66 7.80
CA GLU A 36 -7.81 21.28 7.91
C GLU A 36 -6.91 20.45 6.98
N PRO A 37 -6.31 19.35 7.45
CA PRO A 37 -5.54 18.50 6.56
C PRO A 37 -6.48 18.05 5.45
N ASP A 38 -6.15 18.37 4.20
CA ASP A 38 -6.82 17.83 3.02
C ASP A 38 -6.49 16.34 2.94
N VAL A 39 -7.21 15.57 3.75
CA VAL A 39 -7.19 14.11 3.69
C VAL A 39 -8.17 13.75 2.60
N GLY A 40 -7.68 13.70 1.36
CA GLY A 40 -8.48 13.41 0.19
C GLY A 40 -9.43 12.22 0.39
N GLU A 41 -10.57 12.26 -0.30
CA GLU A 41 -11.64 11.27 -0.13
C GLU A 41 -11.15 9.84 -0.46
N PHE A 42 -11.24 8.95 0.54
CA PHE A 42 -10.95 7.53 0.33
C PHE A 42 -12.15 6.84 -0.32
N LYS A 43 -11.91 6.12 -1.43
CA LYS A 43 -12.92 5.33 -2.13
C LYS A 43 -12.41 3.92 -2.39
N PHE A 44 -13.30 2.95 -2.24
CA PHE A 44 -13.08 1.60 -2.72
C PHE A 44 -13.20 1.56 -4.24
N ALA A 45 -12.36 0.75 -4.87
CA ALA A 45 -12.38 0.50 -6.30
C ALA A 45 -12.15 -1.00 -6.56
N PRO A 46 -12.65 -1.54 -7.69
CA PRO A 46 -12.33 -2.90 -8.10
C PRO A 46 -10.83 -3.11 -8.23
N VAL A 47 -10.38 -4.31 -7.85
CA VAL A 47 -8.99 -4.73 -7.97
C VAL A 47 -8.66 -4.93 -9.45
N VAL A 48 -7.50 -4.42 -9.89
CA VAL A 48 -7.00 -4.64 -11.26
C VAL A 48 -5.83 -5.62 -11.27
N GLU A 49 -5.50 -6.16 -12.44
CA GLU A 49 -4.43 -7.15 -12.61
C GLU A 49 -3.07 -6.70 -12.04
N ASN A 50 -2.73 -5.42 -12.19
CA ASN A 50 -1.49 -4.85 -11.64
C ASN A 50 -1.42 -4.92 -10.11
N ASP A 51 -2.57 -4.82 -9.42
CA ASP A 51 -2.61 -4.96 -7.98
C ASP A 51 -2.27 -6.39 -7.57
N ILE A 52 -2.81 -7.37 -8.30
CA ILE A 52 -2.51 -8.79 -8.08
C ILE A 52 -1.03 -9.06 -8.27
N ILE A 53 -0.44 -8.58 -9.37
CA ILE A 53 1.01 -8.72 -9.63
C ILE A 53 1.82 -8.12 -8.46
N ARG A 54 1.44 -6.92 -8.00
CA ARG A 54 2.10 -6.24 -6.88
C ARG A 54 1.98 -7.04 -5.59
N VAL A 55 0.82 -7.63 -5.29
CA VAL A 55 0.61 -8.48 -4.11
C VAL A 55 1.43 -9.75 -4.20
N LEU A 56 1.37 -10.47 -5.32
CA LEU A 56 2.12 -11.70 -5.55
C LEU A 56 3.63 -11.48 -5.39
N ASN A 57 4.16 -10.34 -5.83
CA ASN A 57 5.58 -9.99 -5.68
C ASN A 57 5.98 -9.60 -4.24
N LYS A 58 5.04 -9.15 -3.40
CA LYS A 58 5.30 -8.80 -2.00
C LYS A 58 5.37 -10.02 -1.07
N ILE A 59 4.76 -11.14 -1.44
CA ILE A 59 4.74 -12.36 -0.62
C ILE A 59 6.16 -12.95 -0.52
N LYS A 60 6.75 -12.96 0.67
CA LYS A 60 8.13 -13.46 0.88
C LYS A 60 8.17 -14.93 1.30
N SER A 61 7.13 -15.38 2.00
CA SER A 61 7.02 -16.75 2.50
C SER A 61 6.65 -17.70 1.35
N ASN A 62 7.05 -18.97 1.46
CA ASN A 62 6.72 -20.02 0.49
C ASN A 62 6.09 -21.25 1.17
N PRO A 63 5.10 -21.09 2.07
CA PRO A 63 4.31 -22.22 2.53
C PRO A 63 3.49 -22.76 1.34
N ALA A 64 3.33 -24.07 1.30
CA ALA A 64 2.41 -24.72 0.38
C ALA A 64 1.17 -25.16 1.18
N GLY A 65 0.01 -25.12 0.54
CA GLY A 65 -1.23 -25.62 1.11
C GLY A 65 -1.31 -27.15 1.06
N ILE A 66 -2.49 -27.70 1.34
CA ILE A 66 -2.77 -29.14 1.20
C ILE A 66 -2.63 -29.64 -0.25
N ASP A 67 -2.72 -28.73 -1.21
CA ASP A 67 -2.56 -28.95 -2.65
C ASP A 67 -1.11 -28.90 -3.13
N ASP A 68 -0.15 -28.64 -2.22
CA ASP A 68 1.28 -28.42 -2.50
C ASP A 68 1.56 -27.26 -3.49
N ILE A 69 0.57 -26.40 -3.74
CA ILE A 69 0.73 -25.21 -4.58
C ILE A 69 1.33 -24.10 -3.73
N ASN A 70 2.53 -23.68 -4.10
CA ASN A 70 3.23 -22.58 -3.44
C ASN A 70 3.27 -21.33 -4.33
N ILE A 71 3.66 -20.20 -3.72
CA ILE A 71 3.72 -18.91 -4.42
C ILE A 71 4.68 -18.91 -5.62
N LYS A 72 5.72 -19.75 -5.63
CA LYS A 72 6.62 -19.86 -6.79
C LYS A 72 5.88 -20.44 -8.00
N MET A 73 5.06 -21.47 -7.79
CA MET A 73 4.26 -22.07 -8.85
C MET A 73 3.26 -21.07 -9.43
N ILE A 74 2.57 -20.32 -8.56
CA ILE A 74 1.66 -19.24 -8.98
C ILE A 74 2.42 -18.20 -9.81
N ARG A 75 3.62 -17.80 -9.40
CA ARG A 75 4.46 -16.86 -10.17
C ARG A 75 4.88 -17.39 -11.53
N TYR A 76 5.21 -18.68 -11.64
CA TYR A 76 5.52 -19.30 -12.93
C TYR A 76 4.32 -19.31 -13.89
N CYS A 77 3.11 -19.41 -13.35
CA CYS A 77 1.87 -19.42 -14.11
C CYS A 77 1.17 -18.04 -14.17
N CYS A 78 1.81 -16.97 -13.69
CA CYS A 78 1.18 -15.65 -13.53
C CYS A 78 0.53 -15.15 -14.82
N SER A 79 1.19 -15.28 -15.97
CA SER A 79 0.66 -14.77 -17.24
C SER A 79 -0.72 -15.34 -17.61
N VAL A 80 -1.05 -16.54 -17.09
CA VAL A 80 -2.34 -17.20 -17.32
C VAL A 80 -3.28 -16.99 -16.14
N LEU A 81 -2.78 -17.03 -14.90
CA LEU A 81 -3.62 -17.01 -13.69
C LEU A 81 -4.12 -15.61 -13.31
N ILE A 82 -3.40 -14.55 -13.66
CA ILE A 82 -3.72 -13.17 -13.26
C ILE A 82 -5.18 -12.74 -13.55
N PRO A 83 -5.74 -12.94 -14.77
CA PRO A 83 -7.12 -12.54 -15.03
C PRO A 83 -8.13 -13.32 -14.16
N PHE A 84 -7.88 -14.62 -13.93
CA PHE A 84 -8.74 -15.46 -13.09
C PHE A 84 -8.68 -15.04 -11.62
N LEU A 85 -7.48 -14.75 -11.10
CA LEU A 85 -7.30 -14.27 -9.73
C LEU A 85 -7.96 -12.91 -9.52
N THR A 86 -7.84 -12.01 -10.50
CA THR A 86 -8.47 -10.69 -10.46
C THR A 86 -9.99 -10.81 -10.40
N HIS A 87 -10.57 -11.64 -11.27
CA HIS A 87 -12.01 -11.91 -11.25
C HIS A 87 -12.44 -12.55 -9.93
N LEU A 88 -11.72 -13.58 -9.45
CA LEU A 88 -12.03 -14.28 -8.21
C LEU A 88 -12.04 -13.32 -7.00
N ILE A 89 -11.03 -12.46 -6.88
CA ILE A 89 -10.93 -11.53 -5.76
C ILE A 89 -12.05 -10.49 -5.80
N ASN A 90 -12.32 -9.91 -6.97
CA ASN A 90 -13.45 -8.97 -7.12
C ASN A 90 -14.79 -9.66 -6.82
N PHE A 91 -14.98 -10.89 -7.30
CA PHE A 91 -16.16 -11.68 -6.99
C PHE A 91 -16.33 -11.91 -5.49
N CYS A 92 -15.27 -12.31 -4.78
CA CYS A 92 -15.29 -12.48 -3.33
C CYS A 92 -15.62 -11.18 -2.60
N LEU A 93 -15.04 -10.05 -3.02
CA LEU A 93 -15.29 -8.73 -2.40
C LEU A 93 -16.72 -8.26 -2.65
N GLU A 94 -17.27 -8.48 -3.84
CA GLU A 94 -18.63 -8.06 -4.22
C GLU A 94 -19.71 -8.92 -3.56
N ASN A 95 -19.45 -10.22 -3.38
CA ASN A 95 -20.42 -11.17 -2.84
C ASN A 95 -20.20 -11.49 -1.35
N GLU A 96 -19.24 -10.81 -0.69
CA GLU A 96 -18.88 -11.03 0.71
C GLU A 96 -18.51 -12.50 1.00
N VAL A 97 -17.88 -13.19 0.03
CA VAL A 97 -17.50 -14.60 0.13
C VAL A 97 -16.04 -14.73 0.57
N VAL A 98 -15.80 -15.53 1.60
CA VAL A 98 -14.46 -15.89 2.08
C VAL A 98 -14.21 -17.39 1.90
N PRO A 99 -12.95 -17.83 1.74
CA PRO A 99 -12.63 -19.26 1.71
C PRO A 99 -12.99 -19.95 3.01
N ASP A 100 -13.43 -21.21 2.92
CA ASP A 100 -13.57 -22.10 4.06
C ASP A 100 -12.18 -22.54 4.57
N ASP A 101 -12.05 -22.77 5.89
CA ASP A 101 -10.80 -23.19 6.57
C ASP A 101 -10.36 -24.63 6.25
#